data_AF-A0A2N6CHP5-F1
#
_entry.id   AF-A0A2N6CHP5-F1
#
_cell.length_a   1.000
_cell.length_b   1.000
_cell.length_c   1.000
_cell.angle_alpha   90.00
_cell.angle_beta   90.00
_cell.angle_gamma   90.00
#
_symmetry.space_group_name_H-M   'P 1'
#
loop_
_entity.id
_entity.type
_entity.pdbx_description
1 polymer ?
#
loop_
_entity_poly.entity_id
_entity_poly.type
_entity_poly.pdbx_seq_one_letter_code
_entity_poly.pdbx_strand_id
1 'polypeptide(L)'
;MSLPVTTAAPCMHWPCSSSARRWQRNFIPRQALRPERVWLILLALTLAGCTPWRDKDGAPATTPPPSADSGTCHDEPRSRSGNPPFYEVFGERYHVLPSNRGYVDRGVASWYGTKFHGKATATGEAYDMHAMTAAHKTLPLPACVEVVNLSNGRRIIVRVNDRGPFVDNRIIDLSYAAAHKLDMVRDGTALVEVRSLNGSATPDSTAAATGDAPARAMYVQAGAFSDRANADRQAEWLNQFELGTVQIRTVKRGDDTPVYRVWVGPVPDVERFDATVAKLDELGIRDAHLAVDP
;
A
#
# COMPACT_ATOMS: atom_id res chain seq x y z
N MET A 1 -18.42 -69.07 -20.89
CA MET A 1 -17.18 -68.51 -21.47
C MET A 1 -16.86 -67.22 -20.72
N SER A 2 -15.69 -67.19 -20.06
CA SER A 2 -14.86 -66.03 -19.63
C SER A 2 -15.51 -64.90 -18.80
N LEU A 3 -15.01 -64.36 -17.68
CA LEU A 3 -13.85 -64.47 -16.76
C LEU A 3 -14.25 -63.62 -15.52
N PRO A 4 -13.63 -63.78 -14.33
CA PRO A 4 -13.40 -62.62 -13.48
C PRO A 4 -11.96 -62.54 -12.93
N VAL A 5 -11.49 -61.30 -12.74
CA VAL A 5 -10.33 -60.85 -11.94
C VAL A 5 -10.89 -59.60 -11.22
N THR A 6 -10.75 -59.28 -9.94
CA THR A 6 -9.61 -59.21 -8.99
C THR A 6 -10.27 -58.95 -7.61
N THR A 7 -9.86 -59.49 -6.46
CA THR A 7 -8.98 -58.84 -5.46
C THR A 7 -8.92 -59.69 -4.19
N ALA A 8 -7.74 -59.81 -3.56
CA ALA A 8 -7.53 -59.71 -2.11
C ALA A 8 -6.04 -59.91 -1.77
N ALA A 9 -5.50 -59.01 -0.94
CA ALA A 9 -4.15 -59.07 -0.38
C ALA A 9 -4.16 -59.81 0.98
N PRO A 10 -3.06 -60.49 1.39
CA PRO A 10 -2.93 -61.03 2.75
C PRO A 10 -2.05 -60.17 3.67
N CYS A 11 -2.49 -60.07 4.93
CA CYS A 11 -1.80 -59.46 6.06
C CYS A 11 -0.64 -60.33 6.57
N MET A 12 0.52 -59.71 6.79
CA MET A 12 1.69 -60.34 7.42
C MET A 12 1.65 -60.25 8.94
N HIS A 13 1.98 -61.36 9.59
CA HIS A 13 2.18 -61.53 11.02
C HIS A 13 3.51 -60.94 11.51
N TRP A 14 3.53 -60.48 12.76
CA TRP A 14 4.76 -60.14 13.51
C TRP A 14 4.85 -61.00 14.78
N PRO A 15 6.04 -61.54 15.13
CA PRO A 15 6.21 -62.35 16.32
C PRO A 15 6.58 -61.54 17.57
N CYS A 16 6.10 -62.07 18.69
CA CYS A 16 6.42 -61.71 20.07
C CYS A 16 7.86 -62.13 20.42
N SER A 17 8.65 -61.23 21.00
CA SER A 17 9.89 -61.61 21.71
C SER A 17 9.98 -60.92 23.06
N SER A 18 10.05 -61.74 24.11
CA SER A 18 10.27 -61.36 25.49
C SER A 18 11.78 -61.37 25.76
N SER A 19 12.34 -60.22 26.13
CA SER A 19 13.67 -60.16 26.73
C SER A 19 13.64 -59.27 27.98
N ALA A 20 13.72 -59.92 29.13
CA ALA A 20 13.88 -59.29 30.42
C ALA A 20 15.24 -58.58 30.48
N ARG A 21 15.25 -57.25 30.43
CA ARG A 21 16.45 -56.44 30.66
C ARG A 21 16.60 -56.10 32.14
N ARG A 22 17.66 -56.67 32.70
CA ARG A 22 18.26 -56.44 34.01
C ARG A 22 18.46 -54.94 34.28
N TRP A 23 17.89 -54.45 35.38
CA TRP A 23 18.09 -53.08 35.87
C TRP A 23 19.57 -52.86 36.24
N GLN A 24 20.30 -52.10 35.43
CA GLN A 24 21.55 -51.47 35.85
C GLN A 24 21.22 -50.07 36.35
N ARG A 25 21.42 -49.84 37.65
CA ARG A 25 21.40 -48.50 38.26
C ARG A 25 22.56 -47.69 37.67
N ASN A 26 22.25 -46.83 36.70
CA ASN A 26 23.20 -45.80 36.26
C ASN A 26 23.37 -44.79 37.40
N PHE A 27 24.54 -44.84 38.04
CA PHE A 27 25.05 -43.77 38.88
C PHE A 27 25.22 -42.52 38.01
N ILE A 28 24.37 -41.51 38.21
CA ILE A 28 24.60 -40.18 37.66
C ILE A 28 25.77 -39.57 38.45
N PRO A 29 26.92 -39.26 37.83
CA PRO A 29 27.94 -38.49 38.53
C PRO A 29 27.36 -37.10 38.79
N ARG A 30 27.32 -36.70 40.07
CA ARG A 30 27.07 -35.31 40.47
C ARG A 30 28.23 -34.46 39.94
N GLN A 31 28.15 -34.04 38.68
CA GLN A 31 29.01 -32.99 38.18
C GLN A 31 28.57 -31.69 38.86
N ALA A 32 29.35 -31.27 39.85
CA ALA A 32 29.20 -29.98 40.50
C ALA A 32 29.21 -28.90 39.41
N LEU A 33 28.09 -28.20 39.27
CA LEU A 33 27.99 -26.99 38.47
C LEU A 33 29.05 -26.00 38.99
N ARG A 34 30.07 -25.76 38.18
CA ARG A 34 31.11 -24.79 38.53
C ARG A 34 30.49 -23.40 38.63
N PRO A 35 30.77 -22.60 39.68
CA PRO A 35 30.10 -21.33 39.95
C PRO A 35 30.25 -20.32 38.80
N GLU A 36 31.34 -20.42 38.03
CA GLU A 36 31.63 -19.63 36.84
C GLU A 36 30.64 -19.83 35.67
N ARG A 37 29.94 -20.98 35.58
CA ARG A 37 28.90 -21.22 34.57
C ARG A 37 27.52 -20.70 34.99
N VAL A 38 27.29 -20.50 36.29
CA VAL A 38 26.04 -19.95 36.82
C VAL A 38 25.96 -18.44 36.52
N TRP A 39 27.10 -17.74 36.56
CA TRP A 39 27.19 -16.32 36.19
C TRP A 39 26.88 -16.06 34.70
N LEU A 40 27.29 -16.95 33.80
CA LEU A 40 27.00 -16.81 32.36
C LEU A 40 25.51 -17.01 32.02
N ILE A 41 24.80 -17.86 32.77
CA ILE A 41 23.36 -18.07 32.59
C ILE A 41 22.55 -16.89 33.18
N LEU A 42 22.97 -16.35 34.32
CA LEU A 42 22.35 -15.15 34.91
C LEU A 42 22.55 -13.88 34.06
N LEU A 43 23.71 -13.71 33.42
CA LEU A 43 23.98 -12.59 32.52
C LEU A 43 23.14 -12.65 31.23
N ALA A 44 22.87 -13.86 30.72
CA ALA A 44 22.00 -14.06 29.55
C ALA A 44 20.53 -13.78 29.86
N LEU A 45 20.08 -14.00 31.10
CA LEU A 45 18.70 -13.70 31.54
C LEU A 45 18.46 -12.20 31.82
N THR A 46 19.50 -11.41 32.06
CA THR A 46 19.36 -9.95 32.23
C THR A 46 19.31 -9.16 30.91
N LEU A 47 19.56 -9.81 29.77
CA LEU A 47 19.47 -9.21 28.43
C LEU A 47 18.14 -9.50 27.70
N ALA A 48 17.18 -10.16 28.37
CA ALA A 48 15.78 -10.16 27.94
C ALA A 48 15.16 -8.77 28.20
N GLY A 49 15.70 -7.76 27.51
CA GLY A 49 15.18 -6.41 27.50
C GLY A 49 13.74 -6.42 27.02
N CYS A 50 12.88 -5.71 27.73
CA CYS A 50 11.50 -5.46 27.35
C CYS A 50 11.46 -4.88 25.92
N THR A 51 11.06 -5.68 24.93
CA THR A 51 10.57 -5.15 23.67
C THR A 51 9.27 -4.41 23.97
N PRO A 52 9.19 -3.08 23.83
CA PRO A 52 7.92 -2.38 24.02
C PRO A 52 6.93 -2.93 23.01
N TRP A 53 5.78 -3.39 23.52
CA TRP A 53 4.66 -3.84 22.71
C TRP A 53 4.19 -2.63 21.89
N ARG A 54 4.66 -2.52 20.64
CA ARG A 54 4.19 -1.49 19.71
C ARG A 54 2.78 -1.90 19.31
N ASP A 55 1.79 -1.13 19.73
CA ASP A 55 0.45 -1.18 19.14
C ASP A 55 0.59 -0.97 17.63
N LYS A 56 0.45 -2.07 16.88
CA LYS A 56 0.41 -2.06 15.43
C LYS A 56 -0.94 -1.52 15.02
N ASP A 57 -0.96 -0.56 14.10
CA ASP A 57 -2.22 -0.14 13.48
C ASP A 57 -2.81 -1.29 12.66
N GLY A 58 -4.12 -1.30 12.48
CA GLY A 58 -4.78 -2.39 11.78
C GLY A 58 -6.29 -2.27 11.70
N ALA A 59 -6.88 -3.32 11.14
CA ALA A 59 -8.31 -3.43 10.92
C ALA A 59 -9.02 -3.57 12.27
N PRO A 60 -10.28 -3.11 12.39
CA PRO A 60 -11.08 -3.37 13.57
C PRO A 60 -11.35 -4.88 13.69
N ALA A 61 -11.56 -5.37 14.91
CA ALA A 61 -11.85 -6.79 15.17
C ALA A 61 -13.17 -7.25 14.52
N THR A 62 -14.08 -6.33 14.23
CA THR A 62 -15.35 -6.57 13.56
C THR A 62 -15.47 -5.65 12.36
N THR A 63 -15.90 -6.18 11.22
CA THR A 63 -16.24 -5.38 10.05
C THR A 63 -17.47 -4.53 10.37
N PRO A 64 -17.37 -3.20 10.45
CA PRO A 64 -18.53 -2.33 10.64
C PRO A 64 -19.48 -2.46 9.44
N PRO A 65 -20.79 -2.24 9.62
CA PRO A 65 -21.66 -2.01 8.47
C PRO A 65 -21.08 -0.83 7.68
N PRO A 66 -21.02 -0.90 6.33
CA PRO A 66 -20.58 0.23 5.54
C PRO A 66 -21.46 1.42 5.92
N SER A 67 -20.85 2.56 6.28
CA SER A 67 -21.61 3.81 6.39
C SER A 67 -22.41 3.97 5.10
N ALA A 68 -23.74 4.07 5.25
CA ALA A 68 -24.70 4.06 4.16
C ALA A 68 -24.53 5.26 3.23
N ASP A 69 -23.87 6.32 3.69
CA ASP A 69 -23.53 7.44 2.83
C ASP A 69 -22.30 7.10 1.98
N SER A 70 -22.58 6.92 0.69
CA SER A 70 -21.61 7.06 -0.39
C SER A 70 -21.09 8.50 -0.40
N GLY A 71 -20.13 8.80 0.48
CA GLY A 71 -19.24 9.96 0.39
C GLY A 71 -19.91 11.25 -0.09
N THR A 72 -20.96 11.70 0.61
CA THR A 72 -21.51 13.04 0.39
C THR A 72 -20.49 14.06 0.87
N CYS A 73 -19.68 14.56 -0.05
CA CYS A 73 -18.89 15.74 0.21
C CYS A 73 -19.75 16.98 0.06
N HIS A 74 -19.68 17.86 1.04
CA HIS A 74 -20.26 19.19 0.94
C HIS A 74 -19.18 20.21 0.63
N ASP A 75 -19.54 21.26 -0.09
CA ASP A 75 -18.68 22.43 -0.27
C ASP A 75 -18.56 23.17 1.07
N GLU A 76 -17.53 22.79 1.82
CA GLU A 76 -17.25 23.33 3.14
C GLU A 76 -16.19 24.44 3.09
N PRO A 77 -16.30 25.46 3.96
CA PRO A 77 -15.23 26.44 4.12
C PRO A 77 -13.91 25.77 4.53
N ARG A 78 -12.80 26.34 4.06
CA ARG A 78 -11.46 25.90 4.47
C ARG A 78 -11.30 25.93 5.99
N SER A 79 -10.79 24.85 6.56
CA SER A 79 -10.46 24.76 7.98
C SER A 79 -9.36 25.77 8.35
N ARG A 80 -9.52 26.42 9.50
CA ARG A 80 -8.54 27.38 10.02
C ARG A 80 -7.23 26.70 10.43
N SER A 81 -7.31 25.53 11.06
CA SER A 81 -6.15 24.77 11.54
C SER A 81 -5.50 23.94 10.44
N GLY A 82 -6.29 23.45 9.48
CA GLY A 82 -5.81 22.51 8.47
C GLY A 82 -5.02 23.14 7.32
N ASN A 83 -4.98 24.47 7.17
CA ASN A 83 -4.41 25.13 5.97
C ASN A 83 -3.29 26.15 6.29
N PRO A 84 -2.23 25.78 7.03
CA PRO A 84 -1.04 26.63 7.06
C PRO A 84 -0.42 26.69 5.65
N PRO A 85 0.30 27.75 5.29
CA PRO A 85 0.96 27.84 3.98
C PRO A 85 1.98 26.71 3.75
N PHE A 86 2.60 26.22 4.83
CA PHE A 86 3.45 25.06 4.86
C PHE A 86 3.46 24.44 6.26
N TYR A 87 3.94 23.21 6.38
CA TYR A 87 4.17 22.52 7.66
C TYR A 87 5.33 21.53 7.53
N GLU A 88 5.90 21.11 8.65
CA GLU A 88 7.07 20.22 8.67
C GLU A 88 6.77 18.94 9.45
N VAL A 89 7.16 17.80 8.88
CA VAL A 89 7.05 16.48 9.51
C VAL A 89 8.31 15.69 9.20
N PHE A 90 8.95 15.12 10.23
CA PHE A 90 10.21 14.38 10.11
C PHE A 90 11.36 15.14 9.40
N GLY A 91 11.36 16.47 9.46
CA GLY A 91 12.37 17.32 8.80
C GLY A 91 12.06 17.66 7.34
N GLU A 92 10.99 17.07 6.77
CA GLU A 92 10.50 17.37 5.43
C GLU A 92 9.45 18.47 5.47
N ARG A 93 9.54 19.43 4.54
CA ARG A 93 8.62 20.56 4.43
C ARG A 93 7.59 20.31 3.33
N TYR A 94 6.31 20.41 3.70
CA TYR A 94 5.18 20.27 2.80
C TYR A 94 4.47 21.62 2.59
N HIS A 95 4.12 21.91 1.35
CA HIS A 95 3.41 23.14 0.98
C HIS A 95 1.94 22.84 0.67
N VAL A 96 1.03 23.58 1.29
CA VAL A 96 -0.41 23.42 1.03
C VAL A 96 -0.77 24.16 -0.25
N LEU A 97 -1.53 23.50 -1.12
CA LEU A 97 -1.96 24.07 -2.39
C LEU A 97 -2.96 25.22 -2.16
N PRO A 98 -2.84 26.32 -2.93
CA PRO A 98 -3.77 27.46 -2.84
C PRO A 98 -5.16 27.12 -3.36
N SER A 99 -5.32 26.03 -4.14
CA SER A 99 -6.59 25.53 -4.64
C SER A 99 -6.49 24.02 -4.92
N ASN A 100 -7.61 23.32 -4.84
CA ASN A 100 -7.76 21.93 -5.31
C ASN A 100 -8.34 21.85 -6.73
N ARG A 101 -8.58 22.97 -7.40
CA ARG A 101 -9.19 22.98 -8.75
C ARG A 101 -8.29 22.30 -9.77
N GLY A 102 -8.85 21.34 -10.51
CA GLY A 102 -8.12 20.60 -11.55
C GLY A 102 -7.06 19.64 -11.02
N TYR A 103 -7.03 19.40 -9.70
CA TYR A 103 -6.10 18.46 -9.11
C TYR A 103 -6.39 17.03 -9.60
N VAL A 104 -5.39 16.42 -10.21
CA VAL A 104 -5.36 15.00 -10.56
C VAL A 104 -3.95 14.51 -10.25
N ASP A 105 -3.85 13.44 -9.47
CA ASP A 105 -2.58 12.79 -9.18
C ASP A 105 -2.73 11.27 -9.13
N ARG A 106 -1.63 10.55 -9.34
CA ARG A 106 -1.59 9.08 -9.42
C ARG A 106 -0.43 8.56 -8.60
N GLY A 107 -0.71 7.54 -7.78
CA GLY A 107 0.31 6.98 -6.90
C GLY A 107 -0.25 5.92 -5.96
N VAL A 108 0.48 5.65 -4.88
CA VAL A 108 0.09 4.63 -3.92
C VAL A 108 -0.88 5.21 -2.89
N ALA A 109 -2.01 4.55 -2.70
CA ALA A 109 -2.87 4.73 -1.53
C ALA A 109 -2.50 3.73 -0.43
N SER A 110 -2.69 4.13 0.81
CA SER A 110 -2.80 3.19 1.94
C SER A 110 -4.02 3.51 2.80
N TRP A 111 -4.13 2.87 3.96
CA TRP A 111 -5.20 3.16 4.90
C TRP A 111 -4.70 3.09 6.34
N TYR A 112 -5.37 3.82 7.21
CA TYR A 112 -5.10 3.90 8.64
C TYR A 112 -6.34 3.49 9.43
N GLY A 113 -6.13 2.95 10.62
CA GLY A 113 -7.16 2.20 11.33
C GLY A 113 -7.27 2.51 12.82
N THR A 114 -7.38 1.45 13.62
CA THR A 114 -7.74 1.50 15.04
C THR A 114 -6.81 2.38 15.87
N LYS A 115 -5.52 2.49 15.52
CA LYS A 115 -4.55 3.28 16.28
C LYS A 115 -4.85 4.78 16.27
N PHE A 116 -5.51 5.25 15.23
CA PHE A 116 -5.81 6.67 15.03
C PHE A 116 -7.23 7.02 15.45
N HIS A 117 -8.12 6.02 15.56
CA HIS A 117 -9.54 6.25 15.86
C HIS A 117 -9.74 7.11 17.11
N GLY A 118 -10.57 8.14 16.99
CA GLY A 118 -10.85 9.11 18.05
C GLY A 118 -9.80 10.22 18.25
N LYS A 119 -8.65 10.17 17.56
CA LYS A 119 -7.64 11.25 17.62
C LYS A 119 -8.05 12.44 16.75
N ALA A 120 -7.60 13.63 17.11
CA ALA A 120 -7.85 14.82 16.32
C ALA A 120 -7.12 14.76 14.96
N THR A 121 -7.84 15.04 13.89
CA THR A 121 -7.28 15.27 12.55
C THR A 121 -6.75 16.70 12.43
N ALA A 122 -6.12 17.04 11.30
CA ALA A 122 -5.70 18.40 10.99
C ALA A 122 -6.86 19.42 10.90
N THR A 123 -8.08 18.99 10.55
CA THR A 123 -9.28 19.85 10.64
C THR A 123 -9.75 20.07 12.08
N GLY A 124 -9.27 19.27 13.04
CA GLY A 124 -9.57 19.36 14.48
C GLY A 124 -10.69 18.43 14.94
N GLU A 125 -11.38 17.74 14.03
CA GLU A 125 -12.41 16.76 14.38
C GLU A 125 -11.78 15.41 14.78
N ALA A 126 -12.52 14.59 15.53
CA ALA A 126 -12.06 13.25 15.86
C ALA A 126 -12.13 12.35 14.62
N TYR A 127 -11.04 11.63 14.34
CA TYR A 127 -10.99 10.67 13.25
C TYR A 127 -11.92 9.49 13.52
N ASP A 128 -12.85 9.27 12.60
CA ASP A 128 -13.71 8.09 12.55
C ASP A 128 -13.26 7.16 11.43
N MET A 129 -12.81 5.95 11.78
CA MET A 129 -12.37 4.95 10.81
C MET A 129 -13.53 4.36 9.98
N HIS A 130 -14.76 4.62 10.41
CA HIS A 130 -15.99 4.19 9.74
C HIS A 130 -16.57 5.26 8.79
N ALA A 131 -16.03 6.48 8.81
CA ALA A 131 -16.42 7.57 7.92
C ALA A 131 -15.73 7.48 6.55
N MET A 132 -16.28 8.13 5.52
CA MET A 132 -15.68 8.22 4.18
C MET A 132 -14.66 9.37 4.10
N THR A 133 -13.54 9.23 4.84
CA THR A 133 -12.52 10.27 4.99
C THR A 133 -11.13 9.80 4.53
N ALA A 134 -10.23 10.77 4.33
CA ALA A 134 -8.84 10.52 3.95
C ALA A 134 -7.88 11.61 4.47
N ALA A 135 -6.59 11.27 4.51
CA ALA A 135 -5.49 12.20 4.75
C ALA A 135 -4.74 12.48 3.44
N HIS A 136 -4.32 13.73 3.23
CA HIS A 136 -3.51 14.13 2.08
C HIS A 136 -2.46 15.19 2.45
N LYS A 137 -1.29 15.10 1.81
CA LYS A 137 -0.12 15.96 2.09
C LYS A 137 -0.40 17.44 1.78
N THR A 138 -0.85 17.73 0.56
CA THR A 138 -0.84 19.11 0.02
C THR A 138 -2.21 19.70 -0.29
N LEU A 139 -3.26 18.90 -0.51
CA LEU A 139 -4.60 19.40 -0.73
C LEU A 139 -5.08 20.31 0.41
N PRO A 140 -5.77 21.42 0.10
CA PRO A 140 -6.42 22.21 1.13
C PRO A 140 -7.49 21.40 1.87
N LEU A 141 -7.68 21.70 3.15
CA LEU A 141 -8.66 21.00 3.98
C LEU A 141 -9.88 21.87 4.31
N PRO A 142 -11.09 21.30 4.31
CA PRO A 142 -11.39 20.01 3.71
C PRO A 142 -11.32 20.08 2.17
N ALA A 143 -11.15 18.94 1.52
CA ALA A 143 -11.31 18.80 0.08
C ALA A 143 -12.13 17.56 -0.24
N CYS A 144 -12.92 17.61 -1.31
CA CYS A 144 -13.56 16.43 -1.84
C CYS A 144 -12.78 15.84 -3.00
N VAL A 145 -12.52 14.54 -2.95
CA VAL A 145 -11.85 13.82 -4.03
C VAL A 145 -12.59 12.54 -4.41
N GLU A 146 -12.58 12.23 -5.71
CA GLU A 146 -12.80 10.90 -6.23
C GLU A 146 -11.47 10.13 -6.19
N VAL A 147 -11.52 8.90 -5.69
CA VAL A 147 -10.38 7.98 -5.67
C VAL A 147 -10.76 6.74 -6.47
N VAL A 148 -9.97 6.43 -7.49
CA VAL A 148 -10.16 5.26 -8.36
C VAL A 148 -9.03 4.28 -8.12
N ASN A 149 -9.34 3.03 -7.80
CA ASN A 149 -8.37 1.94 -7.76
C ASN A 149 -8.14 1.44 -9.19
N LEU A 150 -6.91 1.59 -9.66
CA LEU A 150 -6.53 1.37 -11.05
C LEU A 150 -6.47 -0.11 -11.44
N SER A 151 -6.35 -1.00 -10.45
CA SER A 151 -6.30 -2.45 -10.66
C SER A 151 -7.68 -3.08 -10.83
N ASN A 152 -8.73 -2.53 -10.20
CA ASN A 152 -10.09 -3.10 -10.21
C ASN A 152 -11.18 -2.14 -10.72
N GLY A 153 -10.83 -0.90 -11.05
CA GLY A 153 -11.76 0.12 -11.54
C GLY A 153 -12.77 0.64 -10.52
N ARG A 154 -12.70 0.21 -9.26
CA ARG A 154 -13.60 0.69 -8.20
C ARG A 154 -13.29 2.14 -7.89
N ARG A 155 -14.34 2.90 -7.59
CA ARG A 155 -14.26 4.31 -7.26
C ARG A 155 -15.02 4.63 -5.98
N ILE A 156 -14.50 5.57 -5.22
CA ILE A 156 -15.15 6.13 -4.04
C ILE A 156 -15.00 7.64 -4.05
N ILE A 157 -15.90 8.32 -3.34
CA ILE A 157 -15.75 9.73 -3.00
C ILE A 157 -15.42 9.82 -1.52
N VAL A 158 -14.40 10.61 -1.18
CA VAL A 158 -13.98 10.83 0.21
C VAL A 158 -13.74 12.31 0.49
N ARG A 159 -14.01 12.68 1.74
CA ARG A 159 -13.66 13.97 2.30
C ARG A 159 -12.24 13.89 2.88
N VAL A 160 -11.32 14.67 2.31
CA VAL A 160 -9.98 14.84 2.87
C VAL A 160 -10.07 15.81 4.04
N ASN A 161 -9.75 15.33 5.24
CA ASN A 161 -9.84 16.13 6.48
C ASN A 161 -8.56 16.05 7.34
N ASP A 162 -7.54 15.33 6.89
CA ASP A 162 -6.31 15.15 7.64
C ASP A 162 -5.04 15.31 6.78
N ARG A 163 -3.89 15.34 7.44
CA ARG A 163 -2.55 15.48 6.85
C ARG A 163 -1.81 14.15 6.89
N GLY A 164 -1.02 13.88 5.85
CA GLY A 164 -0.34 12.61 5.62
C GLY A 164 -0.72 12.02 4.26
N PRO A 165 -0.33 10.78 3.93
CA PRO A 165 0.65 9.95 4.61
C PRO A 165 2.01 10.63 4.77
N PHE A 166 2.82 10.22 5.74
CA PHE A 166 4.24 10.63 5.85
C PHE A 166 5.18 9.45 5.61
N VAL A 167 4.71 8.51 4.79
CA VAL A 167 5.50 7.41 4.23
C VAL A 167 5.79 7.76 2.78
N ASP A 168 7.00 7.45 2.34
CA ASP A 168 7.44 7.70 0.97
C ASP A 168 6.58 6.93 -0.03
N ASN A 169 6.50 7.48 -1.25
CA ASN A 169 5.72 6.96 -2.38
C ASN A 169 4.19 6.91 -2.22
N ARG A 170 3.63 7.27 -1.06
CA ARG A 170 2.18 7.34 -0.84
C ARG A 170 1.63 8.75 -1.02
N ILE A 171 0.48 8.85 -1.68
CA ILE A 171 -0.19 10.12 -1.98
C ILE A 171 -1.45 10.35 -1.14
N ILE A 172 -2.10 9.28 -0.68
CA ILE A 172 -3.35 9.36 0.08
C ILE A 172 -3.47 8.21 1.07
N ASP A 173 -3.98 8.51 2.25
CA ASP A 173 -4.29 7.53 3.29
C ASP A 173 -5.80 7.55 3.54
N LEU A 174 -6.46 6.41 3.32
CA LEU A 174 -7.90 6.27 3.43
C LEU A 174 -8.30 5.82 4.84
N SER A 175 -9.53 6.15 5.24
CA SER A 175 -10.15 5.47 6.38
C SER A 175 -10.38 3.98 6.07
N TYR A 176 -10.57 3.18 7.12
CA TYR A 176 -10.89 1.75 6.94
C TYR A 176 -12.16 1.53 6.10
N ALA A 177 -13.23 2.29 6.34
CA ALA A 177 -14.47 2.17 5.55
C ALA A 177 -14.27 2.54 4.07
N ALA A 178 -13.49 3.58 3.79
CA ALA A 178 -13.14 3.98 2.43
C ALA A 178 -12.31 2.88 1.73
N ALA A 179 -11.27 2.38 2.39
CA ALA A 179 -10.42 1.29 1.88
C ALA A 179 -11.21 -0.01 1.63
N HIS A 180 -12.17 -0.33 2.51
CA HIS A 180 -13.06 -1.49 2.34
C HIS A 180 -13.96 -1.31 1.10
N LYS A 181 -14.58 -0.13 0.94
CA LYS A 181 -15.37 0.18 -0.27
C LYS A 181 -14.52 0.22 -1.54
N LEU A 182 -13.24 0.56 -1.46
CA LEU A 182 -12.30 0.55 -2.59
C LEU A 182 -11.67 -0.83 -2.87
N ASP A 183 -11.97 -1.82 -2.04
CA ASP A 183 -11.42 -3.19 -2.11
C ASP A 183 -9.88 -3.22 -2.07
N MET A 184 -9.30 -2.62 -1.03
CA MET A 184 -7.84 -2.60 -0.83
C MET A 184 -7.40 -2.96 0.60
N VAL A 185 -8.33 -3.32 1.49
CA VAL A 185 -7.99 -3.64 2.90
C VAL A 185 -7.05 -4.83 2.99
N ARG A 186 -7.31 -5.90 2.21
CA ARG A 186 -6.51 -7.13 2.23
C ARG A 186 -5.07 -6.88 1.76
N ASP A 187 -4.91 -6.09 0.70
CA ASP A 187 -3.61 -5.77 0.12
C ASP A 187 -2.86 -4.67 0.90
N GLY A 188 -3.57 -3.90 1.71
CA GLY A 188 -3.00 -2.81 2.53
C GLY A 188 -2.74 -1.53 1.73
N THR A 189 -2.34 -1.67 0.47
CA THR A 189 -2.02 -0.59 -0.46
C THR A 189 -2.62 -0.85 -1.83
N ALA A 190 -2.87 0.21 -2.60
CA ALA A 190 -3.36 0.12 -3.97
C ALA A 190 -2.78 1.24 -4.85
N LEU A 191 -2.65 0.99 -6.15
CA LEU A 191 -2.36 2.03 -7.14
C LEU A 191 -3.67 2.76 -7.46
N VAL A 192 -3.68 4.08 -7.25
CA VAL A 192 -4.90 4.89 -7.39
C VAL A 192 -4.69 6.13 -8.25
N GLU A 193 -5.79 6.63 -8.81
CA GLU A 193 -5.91 8.01 -9.28
C GLU A 193 -6.79 8.80 -8.30
N VAL A 194 -6.34 10.00 -7.91
CA VAL A 194 -7.04 10.92 -7.03
C VAL A 194 -7.40 12.17 -7.82
N ARG A 195 -8.69 12.51 -7.89
CA ARG A 195 -9.20 13.68 -8.60
C ARG A 195 -10.03 14.56 -7.68
N SER A 196 -9.74 15.85 -7.65
CA SER A 196 -10.59 16.82 -6.93
C SER A 196 -11.90 17.09 -7.66
N LEU A 197 -13.01 17.13 -6.93
CA LEU A 197 -14.34 17.36 -7.49
C LEU A 197 -14.73 18.84 -7.59
N ASN A 198 -14.00 19.75 -6.94
CA ASN A 198 -14.38 21.18 -6.87
C ASN A 198 -13.95 22.01 -8.11
N GLY A 199 -13.86 21.38 -9.28
CA GLY A 199 -13.44 22.02 -10.53
C GLY A 199 -13.97 21.38 -11.81
N SER A 200 -14.72 20.28 -11.72
CA SER A 200 -15.31 19.59 -12.86
C SER A 200 -16.53 18.83 -12.34
N ALA A 201 -17.61 18.85 -13.13
CA ALA A 201 -18.91 18.28 -12.83
C ALA A 201 -18.89 17.15 -11.80
N THR A 202 -19.74 17.27 -10.78
CA THR A 202 -20.20 16.16 -9.96
C THR A 202 -20.35 14.92 -10.85
N PRO A 203 -19.56 13.85 -10.64
CA PRO A 203 -19.94 12.56 -11.18
C PRO A 203 -21.33 12.30 -10.61
N ASP A 204 -22.32 12.08 -11.46
CA ASP A 204 -23.65 11.65 -11.02
C ASP A 204 -23.45 10.56 -9.96
N SER A 205 -23.84 10.86 -8.71
CA SER A 205 -23.72 9.95 -7.55
C SER A 205 -24.49 8.64 -7.71
N THR A 206 -25.12 8.42 -8.85
CA THR A 206 -25.74 7.17 -9.30
C THR A 206 -24.80 6.21 -10.02
N ALA A 207 -23.58 6.61 -10.40
CA ALA A 207 -22.58 5.69 -10.96
C ALA A 207 -21.79 4.93 -9.86
N ALA A 208 -22.51 4.44 -8.86
CA ALA A 208 -22.02 3.49 -7.90
C ALA A 208 -21.57 2.21 -8.63
N ALA A 209 -20.32 1.81 -8.41
CA ALA A 209 -19.82 0.44 -8.46
C ALA A 209 -20.32 -0.45 -9.63
N THR A 210 -19.95 -0.12 -10.87
CA THR A 210 -19.74 -1.17 -11.88
C THR A 210 -18.25 -1.46 -11.96
N GLY A 211 -17.82 -2.50 -11.24
CA GLY A 211 -16.45 -3.06 -11.29
C GLY A 211 -16.17 -3.79 -12.61
N ASP A 212 -16.52 -3.16 -13.72
CA ASP A 212 -16.46 -3.73 -15.07
C ASP A 212 -15.67 -2.83 -16.05
N ALA A 213 -15.02 -1.78 -15.53
CA ALA A 213 -14.02 -1.04 -16.29
C ALA A 213 -12.77 -1.93 -16.40
N PRO A 214 -12.23 -2.16 -17.62
CA PRO A 214 -11.06 -3.01 -17.78
C PRO A 214 -9.88 -2.43 -16.98
N ALA A 215 -9.16 -3.30 -16.28
CA ALA A 215 -7.93 -2.93 -15.59
C ALA A 215 -6.99 -2.24 -16.58
N ARG A 216 -6.60 -1.00 -16.28
CA ARG A 216 -5.72 -0.23 -17.17
C ARG A 216 -4.28 -0.69 -16.97
N ALA A 217 -3.53 -0.80 -18.06
CA ALA A 217 -2.10 -1.05 -17.97
C ALA A 217 -1.41 0.15 -17.31
N MET A 218 -0.70 -0.12 -16.22
CA MET A 218 0.04 0.87 -15.43
C MET A 218 1.54 0.74 -15.72
N TYR A 219 2.25 1.85 -15.64
CA TYR A 219 3.68 1.95 -15.92
C TYR A 219 4.35 2.93 -14.95
N VAL A 220 5.67 2.90 -14.87
CA VAL A 220 6.47 3.94 -14.22
C VAL A 220 7.04 4.86 -15.29
N GLN A 221 6.70 6.15 -15.24
CA GLN A 221 7.30 7.14 -16.14
C GLN A 221 8.66 7.57 -15.60
N ALA A 222 9.73 7.18 -16.30
CA ALA A 222 11.11 7.51 -15.94
C ALA A 222 11.61 8.83 -16.56
N GLY A 223 10.89 9.39 -17.53
CA GLY A 223 11.28 10.64 -18.17
C GLY A 223 10.25 11.16 -19.17
N ALA A 224 10.37 12.44 -19.52
CA ALA A 224 9.58 13.10 -20.55
C ALA A 224 10.44 14.14 -21.29
N PHE A 225 10.53 14.02 -22.62
CA PHE A 225 11.43 14.82 -23.45
C PHE A 225 10.68 15.48 -24.62
N SER A 226 11.10 16.68 -25.00
CA SER A 226 10.66 17.34 -26.24
C SER A 226 11.39 16.80 -27.48
N ASP A 227 12.62 16.30 -27.30
CA ASP A 227 13.43 15.70 -28.35
C ASP A 227 13.36 14.17 -28.26
N ARG A 228 13.00 13.54 -29.38
CA ARG A 228 12.89 12.09 -29.49
C ARG A 228 14.23 11.40 -29.24
N ALA A 229 15.34 11.96 -29.71
CA ALA A 229 16.66 11.37 -29.54
C ALA A 229 17.08 11.29 -28.06
N ASN A 230 16.63 12.25 -27.23
CA ASN A 230 16.88 12.20 -25.79
C ASN A 230 16.11 11.06 -25.12
N ALA A 231 14.85 10.85 -25.53
CA ALA A 231 14.04 9.75 -25.06
C ALA A 231 14.61 8.39 -25.47
N ASP A 232 15.08 8.25 -26.72
CA ASP A 232 15.70 7.02 -27.21
C ASP A 232 16.97 6.69 -26.41
N ARG A 233 17.86 7.68 -26.17
CA ARG A 233 19.06 7.46 -25.34
C ARG A 233 18.73 7.01 -23.91
N GLN A 234 17.73 7.61 -23.27
CA GLN A 234 17.32 7.17 -21.93
C GLN A 234 16.73 5.75 -22.00
N ALA A 235 15.91 5.44 -22.99
CA ALA A 235 15.29 4.12 -23.13
C ALA A 235 16.34 3.02 -23.38
N GLU A 236 17.30 3.25 -24.27
CA GLU A 236 18.42 2.33 -24.55
C GLU A 236 19.28 2.10 -23.31
N TRP A 237 19.54 3.15 -22.53
CA TRP A 237 20.27 3.04 -21.28
C TRP A 237 19.49 2.24 -20.22
N LEU A 238 18.19 2.51 -20.05
CA LEU A 238 17.34 1.79 -19.11
C LEU A 238 17.18 0.30 -19.47
N ASN A 239 17.19 -0.04 -20.76
CA ASN A 239 17.13 -1.43 -21.24
C ASN A 239 18.36 -2.27 -20.85
N GLN A 240 19.44 -1.65 -20.34
CA GLN A 240 20.60 -2.36 -19.80
C GLN A 240 20.34 -2.93 -18.40
N PHE A 241 19.22 -2.56 -17.77
CA PHE A 241 18.83 -2.97 -16.42
C PHE A 241 17.56 -3.81 -16.41
N GLU A 242 17.39 -4.65 -15.39
CA GLU A 242 16.23 -5.54 -15.23
C GLU A 242 15.00 -4.82 -14.67
N LEU A 243 14.58 -3.75 -15.33
CA LEU A 243 13.46 -2.90 -14.92
C LEU A 243 12.10 -3.34 -15.50
N GLY A 244 12.11 -4.21 -16.51
CA GLY A 244 10.94 -4.57 -17.32
C GLY A 244 11.01 -3.91 -18.70
N THR A 245 9.94 -4.01 -19.49
CA THR A 245 9.94 -3.47 -20.85
C THR A 245 9.95 -1.95 -20.81
N VAL A 246 10.96 -1.33 -21.44
CA VAL A 246 11.03 0.11 -21.63
C VAL A 246 10.35 0.49 -22.95
N GLN A 247 9.42 1.44 -22.90
CA GLN A 247 8.64 1.89 -24.04
C GLN A 247 8.66 3.42 -24.12
N ILE A 248 8.66 3.95 -25.35
CA ILE A 248 8.49 5.38 -25.58
C ILE A 248 7.07 5.63 -26.06
N ARG A 249 6.36 6.51 -25.35
CA ARG A 249 5.01 6.95 -25.71
C ARG A 249 5.05 8.40 -26.17
N THR A 250 4.48 8.64 -27.35
CA THR A 250 4.32 10.00 -27.88
C THR A 250 2.96 10.54 -27.45
N VAL A 251 2.97 11.62 -26.66
CA VAL A 251 1.77 12.34 -26.22
C VAL A 251 1.84 13.76 -26.75
N LYS A 252 0.74 14.27 -27.30
CA LYS A 252 0.66 15.66 -27.73
C LYS A 252 0.29 16.57 -26.57
N ARG A 253 0.98 17.69 -26.42
CA ARG A 253 0.58 18.78 -25.53
C ARG A 253 -0.59 19.56 -26.16
N GLY A 254 -1.27 20.40 -25.39
CA GLY A 254 -2.39 21.23 -25.86
C GLY A 254 -2.08 22.20 -27.01
N ASP A 255 -0.80 22.39 -27.36
CA ASP A 255 -0.32 23.14 -28.53
C ASP A 255 0.09 22.23 -29.71
N ASP A 256 -0.33 20.96 -29.70
CA ASP A 256 0.05 19.90 -30.64
C ASP A 256 1.55 19.51 -30.63
N THR A 257 2.38 20.08 -29.75
CA THR A 257 3.80 19.72 -29.64
C THR A 257 3.95 18.30 -29.08
N PRO A 258 4.71 17.40 -29.73
CA PRO A 258 4.94 16.06 -29.21
C PRO A 258 5.84 16.09 -27.97
N VAL A 259 5.47 15.27 -26.99
CA VAL A 259 6.28 14.93 -25.82
C VAL A 259 6.49 13.42 -25.82
N TYR A 260 7.75 13.01 -25.73
CA TYR A 260 8.18 11.61 -25.70
C TYR A 260 8.40 11.18 -24.26
N ARG A 261 7.50 10.35 -23.74
CA ARG A 261 7.54 9.82 -22.38
C ARG A 261 8.19 8.44 -22.38
N VAL A 262 9.18 8.25 -21.51
CA VAL A 262 9.87 6.96 -21.33
C VAL A 262 9.20 6.24 -20.17
N TRP A 263 8.57 5.11 -20.47
CA TRP A 263 7.81 4.30 -19.53
C TRP A 263 8.48 2.96 -19.32
N VAL A 264 8.45 2.47 -18.08
CA VAL A 264 8.92 1.14 -17.68
C VAL A 264 7.72 0.35 -17.17
N GLY A 265 7.52 -0.86 -17.68
CA GLY A 265 6.46 -1.74 -17.20
C GLY A 265 5.98 -2.75 -18.23
N PRO A 266 4.75 -3.28 -18.08
CA PRO A 266 3.73 -2.86 -17.11
C PRO A 266 4.07 -3.15 -15.64
N VAL A 267 3.44 -2.43 -14.71
CA VAL A 267 3.51 -2.68 -13.26
C VAL A 267 2.11 -3.09 -12.75
N PRO A 268 1.90 -4.36 -12.35
CA PRO A 268 0.56 -4.85 -12.02
C PRO A 268 0.07 -4.45 -10.63
N ASP A 269 0.99 -4.14 -9.71
CA ASP A 269 0.73 -3.91 -8.30
C ASP A 269 1.72 -2.91 -7.68
N VAL A 270 1.48 -2.58 -6.40
CA VAL A 270 2.30 -1.64 -5.62
C VAL A 270 3.72 -2.19 -5.42
N GLU A 271 3.88 -3.49 -5.19
CA GLU A 271 5.20 -4.09 -4.95
C GLU A 271 6.12 -3.92 -6.16
N ARG A 272 5.61 -4.21 -7.38
CA ARG A 272 6.38 -4.01 -8.60
C ARG A 272 6.61 -2.53 -8.91
N PHE A 273 5.63 -1.67 -8.62
CA PHE A 273 5.78 -0.21 -8.75
C PHE A 273 6.90 0.32 -7.86
N ASP A 274 6.87 0.02 -6.57
CA ASP A 274 7.86 0.45 -5.58
C ASP A 274 9.27 -0.07 -5.93
N ALA A 275 9.39 -1.35 -6.31
CA ALA A 275 10.67 -1.93 -6.73
C ALA A 275 11.26 -1.22 -7.96
N THR A 276 10.39 -0.85 -8.92
CA THR A 276 10.81 -0.13 -10.13
C THR A 276 11.24 1.30 -9.80
N VAL A 277 10.48 2.02 -8.97
CA VAL A 277 10.82 3.38 -8.52
C VAL A 277 12.13 3.38 -7.71
N ALA A 278 12.30 2.45 -6.78
CA ALA A 278 13.54 2.33 -6.01
C ALA A 278 14.75 2.10 -6.91
N LYS A 279 14.61 1.24 -7.93
CA LYS A 279 15.70 0.99 -8.88
C LYS A 279 16.01 2.21 -9.75
N LEU A 280 14.99 2.96 -10.16
CA LEU A 280 15.17 4.23 -10.89
C LEU A 280 15.85 5.30 -10.03
N ASP A 281 15.55 5.37 -8.74
CA ASP A 281 16.21 6.29 -7.80
C ASP A 281 17.70 5.95 -7.63
N GLU A 282 18.06 4.67 -7.49
CA GLU A 282 19.47 4.21 -7.49
C GLU A 282 20.23 4.63 -8.75
N LEU A 283 19.51 4.72 -9.87
CA LEU A 283 20.00 5.15 -11.17
C LEU A 283 19.99 6.69 -11.35
N GLY A 284 19.56 7.44 -10.34
CA GLY A 284 19.52 8.90 -10.33
C GLY A 284 18.25 9.53 -10.91
N ILE A 285 17.23 8.72 -11.22
CA ILE A 285 15.93 9.18 -11.72
C ILE A 285 14.95 9.28 -10.55
N ARG A 286 14.84 10.47 -9.97
CA ARG A 286 14.08 10.71 -8.73
C ARG A 286 12.62 11.13 -8.94
N ASP A 287 12.29 11.64 -10.12
CA ASP A 287 10.95 12.15 -10.44
C ASP A 287 10.05 11.09 -11.11
N ALA A 288 10.35 9.81 -10.87
CA ALA A 288 9.60 8.68 -11.38
C ALA A 288 8.19 8.64 -10.75
N HIS A 289 7.16 8.47 -11.56
CA HIS A 289 5.78 8.46 -11.08
C HIS A 289 4.88 7.51 -11.86
N LEU A 290 3.71 7.21 -11.29
CA LEU A 290 2.74 6.30 -11.86
C LEU A 290 2.12 6.88 -13.14
N ALA A 291 2.27 6.16 -14.24
CA ALA A 291 1.61 6.41 -15.50
C ALA A 291 0.57 5.33 -15.78
N VAL A 292 -0.47 5.70 -16.53
CA VAL A 292 -1.55 4.81 -16.94
C VAL A 292 -1.76 5.06 -18.42
N ASP A 293 -1.98 3.98 -19.18
CA ASP A 293 -2.36 4.09 -20.59
C ASP A 293 -3.63 4.98 -20.72
N PRO A 294 -3.70 5.89 -21.71
CA PRO A 294 -4.83 6.81 -21.87
C PRO A 294 -6.19 6.12 -22.04
#